data_AF-A0AA39I2U5-F1
#
_entry.id   AF-A0AA39I2U5-F1
#
_cell.length_a   1.000
_cell.length_b   1.000
_cell.length_c   1.000
_cell.angle_alpha   90.00
_cell.angle_beta   90.00
_cell.angle_gamma   90.00
#
_symmetry.space_group_name_H-M   'P 1'
#
loop_
_entity.id
_entity.type
_entity.pdbx_description
1 polymer ?
#
loop_
_entity_poly.entity_id
_entity_poly.type
_entity_poly.pdbx_seq_one_letter_code
_entity_poly.pdbx_strand_id
1 'polypeptide(L)'
;MDSSAKPTVEEASASIGPTLEKAHLLERVSIAEFMMLYTTVSDYCKRDLLNFPNNGGAVVYKVFAQYVREFDSQQAAKINSLPTDEMRLVDGRRNAWENYRKSASFLNQAFRVMNQHWVPRCNDAMKEKAKQGQESPEQKKTYLDAYTMCMTAWKEEMFEKTKNLISNSARVSMKAEVEQAITEHLNALQISGAQELAVVGAMLCAPSGRVDVAFVGSKMGDRSENELGQKFDRCFADSLLKISGGLAIGIIASVALFKGRTSPIWLGTGVGIGMGWSNCRHDLQNPFLLHGKKVPVSADTGAKPAYNIVVEQAAPSK
;
A
#
# COMPACT_ATOMS: atom_id res chain seq x y z
N MET A 1 -27.18 -22.63 29.20
CA MET A 1 -27.25 -22.78 27.72
C MET A 1 -26.94 -24.23 27.42
N ASP A 2 -27.89 -24.93 26.83
CA ASP A 2 -27.85 -26.37 26.62
C ASP A 2 -26.70 -26.74 25.66
N SER A 3 -25.70 -27.47 26.15
CA SER A 3 -24.47 -27.82 25.43
C SER A 3 -24.68 -28.86 24.32
N SER A 4 -25.93 -29.28 24.09
CA SER A 4 -26.31 -30.35 23.15
C SER A 4 -26.93 -29.83 21.83
N ALA A 5 -27.28 -28.54 21.74
CA ALA A 5 -27.89 -27.98 20.54
C ALA A 5 -26.85 -27.80 19.42
N LYS A 6 -27.19 -28.22 18.19
CA LYS A 6 -26.34 -28.02 17.01
C LYS A 6 -26.15 -26.51 16.79
N PRO A 7 -24.90 -26.03 16.66
CA PRO A 7 -24.65 -24.61 16.42
C PRO A 7 -25.19 -24.19 15.06
N THR A 8 -26.04 -23.16 15.04
CA THR A 8 -26.66 -22.62 13.81
C THR A 8 -25.90 -21.39 13.29
N VAL A 9 -26.01 -21.13 11.98
CA VAL A 9 -25.32 -20.01 11.32
C VAL A 9 -25.92 -18.68 11.77
N GLU A 10 -27.24 -18.64 11.95
CA GLU A 10 -28.03 -17.47 12.32
C GLU A 10 -27.77 -17.03 13.76
N GLU A 11 -27.63 -17.98 14.70
CA GLU A 11 -27.25 -17.68 16.09
C GLU A 11 -25.83 -17.12 16.15
N ALA A 12 -24.91 -17.74 15.41
CA ALA A 12 -23.51 -17.31 15.38
C ALA A 12 -23.38 -15.91 14.76
N SER A 13 -24.09 -15.63 13.65
CA SER A 13 -24.06 -14.32 13.00
C SER A 13 -24.67 -13.23 13.89
N ALA A 14 -25.78 -13.50 14.58
CA ALA A 14 -26.38 -12.57 15.53
C ALA A 14 -25.45 -12.27 16.72
N SER A 15 -24.66 -13.27 17.16
CA SER A 15 -23.79 -13.12 18.33
C SER A 15 -22.49 -12.35 18.05
N ILE A 16 -21.87 -12.54 16.88
CA ILE A 16 -20.58 -11.91 16.57
C ILE A 16 -20.72 -10.69 15.65
N GLY A 17 -21.75 -10.67 14.79
CA GLY A 17 -21.96 -9.65 13.75
C GLY A 17 -21.89 -8.20 14.22
N PRO A 18 -22.59 -7.81 15.30
CA PRO A 18 -22.58 -6.43 15.78
C PRO A 18 -21.17 -5.93 16.17
N THR A 19 -20.37 -6.78 16.82
CA THR A 19 -19.00 -6.42 17.21
C THR A 19 -18.08 -6.37 15.99
N LEU A 20 -18.29 -7.24 14.99
CA LEU A 20 -17.54 -7.21 13.73
C LEU A 20 -17.79 -5.91 12.95
N GLU A 21 -19.05 -5.46 12.90
CA GLU A 21 -19.45 -4.20 12.26
C GLU A 21 -18.81 -3.00 12.93
N LYS A 22 -18.94 -2.88 14.26
CA LYS A 22 -18.27 -1.83 15.03
C LYS A 22 -16.76 -1.80 14.79
N ALA A 23 -16.12 -2.97 14.75
CA ALA A 23 -14.68 -3.08 14.52
C ALA A 23 -14.27 -2.55 13.13
N HIS A 24 -15.02 -2.87 12.07
CA HIS A 24 -14.73 -2.40 10.71
C HIS A 24 -15.09 -0.93 10.48
N LEU A 25 -16.08 -0.42 11.20
CA LEU A 25 -16.44 1.01 11.19
C LEU A 25 -15.48 1.86 12.04
N LEU A 26 -14.46 1.25 12.67
CA LEU A 26 -13.55 1.89 13.62
C LEU A 26 -14.29 2.60 14.76
N GLU A 27 -15.48 2.12 15.11
CA GLU A 27 -16.18 2.58 16.30
C GLU A 27 -15.42 2.12 17.56
N ARG A 28 -15.58 2.84 18.66
CA ARG A 28 -14.93 2.46 19.93
C ARG A 28 -15.55 1.15 20.43
N VAL A 29 -14.84 0.04 20.22
CA VAL A 29 -15.15 -1.24 20.84
C VAL A 29 -14.63 -1.25 22.27
N SER A 30 -15.52 -1.43 23.24
CA SER A 30 -15.17 -1.54 24.65
C SER A 30 -14.44 -2.85 24.96
N ILE A 31 -13.71 -2.89 26.07
CA ILE A 31 -13.05 -4.11 26.54
C ILE A 31 -14.08 -5.23 26.76
N ALA A 32 -15.27 -4.90 27.26
CA ALA A 32 -16.35 -5.87 27.48
C ALA A 32 -16.83 -6.49 26.15
N GLU A 33 -17.06 -5.68 25.12
CA GLU A 33 -17.47 -6.17 23.79
C GLU A 33 -16.38 -7.03 23.14
N PHE A 34 -15.11 -6.62 23.28
CA PHE A 34 -13.97 -7.43 22.84
C PHE A 34 -13.93 -8.78 23.55
N MET A 35 -14.06 -8.79 24.88
CA MET A 35 -14.06 -10.02 25.67
C MET A 35 -15.26 -10.90 25.33
N MET A 36 -16.44 -10.33 25.09
CA MET A 36 -17.61 -11.06 24.63
C MET A 36 -17.38 -11.73 23.28
N LEU A 37 -16.82 -11.01 22.30
CA LEU A 37 -16.48 -11.59 21.00
C LEU A 37 -15.46 -12.72 21.15
N TYR A 38 -14.38 -12.48 21.89
CA TYR A 38 -13.32 -13.47 22.11
C TYR A 38 -13.84 -14.74 22.80
N THR A 39 -14.63 -14.59 23.86
CA THR A 39 -15.20 -15.72 24.62
C THR A 39 -16.22 -16.48 23.79
N THR A 40 -17.10 -15.78 23.08
CA THR A 40 -18.07 -16.39 22.15
C THR A 40 -17.36 -17.28 21.12
N VAL A 41 -16.34 -16.74 20.43
CA VAL A 41 -15.55 -17.51 19.44
C VAL A 41 -14.89 -18.71 20.11
N SER A 42 -14.30 -18.52 21.30
CA SER A 42 -13.68 -19.61 22.07
C SER A 42 -14.66 -20.74 22.40
N ASP A 43 -15.89 -20.38 22.79
CA ASP A 43 -16.92 -21.34 23.16
C ASP A 43 -17.42 -22.11 21.94
N TYR A 44 -17.67 -21.43 20.81
CA TYR A 44 -18.03 -22.10 19.56
C TYR A 44 -16.95 -23.09 19.09
N CYS A 45 -15.67 -22.75 19.22
CA CYS A 45 -14.58 -23.69 18.90
C CYS A 45 -14.62 -24.98 19.75
N LYS A 46 -15.24 -24.93 20.94
CA LYS A 46 -15.39 -26.07 21.87
C LYS A 46 -16.77 -26.74 21.79
N ARG A 47 -17.74 -26.15 21.11
CA ARG A 47 -19.06 -26.78 20.87
C ARG A 47 -18.91 -27.93 19.89
N ASP A 48 -19.64 -29.01 20.15
CA ASP A 48 -19.79 -30.16 19.25
C ASP A 48 -18.45 -30.81 18.80
N LEU A 49 -17.52 -31.00 19.72
CA LEU A 49 -16.17 -31.52 19.42
C LEU A 49 -16.14 -32.89 18.74
N LEU A 50 -17.19 -33.70 18.90
CA LEU A 50 -17.29 -35.01 18.27
C LEU A 50 -17.44 -34.92 16.74
N ASN A 51 -17.98 -33.81 16.23
CA ASN A 51 -18.16 -33.57 14.80
C ASN A 51 -17.00 -32.78 14.16
N PHE A 52 -15.84 -32.69 14.83
CA PHE A 52 -14.67 -32.02 14.27
C PHE A 52 -14.25 -32.63 12.91
N PRO A 53 -13.90 -31.83 11.89
CA PRO A 53 -13.72 -30.36 11.89
C PRO A 53 -15.00 -29.55 11.62
N ASN A 54 -16.16 -30.18 11.46
CA ASN A 54 -17.45 -29.53 11.15
C ASN A 54 -18.20 -29.05 12.40
N ASN A 55 -17.49 -28.79 13.48
CA ASN A 55 -18.07 -28.40 14.76
C ASN A 55 -18.46 -26.92 14.81
N GLY A 56 -18.81 -26.40 15.99
CA GLY A 56 -19.18 -24.98 16.15
C GLY A 56 -18.13 -23.98 15.64
N GLY A 57 -16.85 -24.34 15.70
CA GLY A 57 -15.76 -23.53 15.12
C GLY A 57 -15.91 -23.34 13.60
N ALA A 58 -16.37 -24.37 12.87
CA ALA A 58 -16.60 -24.25 11.43
C ALA A 58 -17.76 -23.32 11.10
N VAL A 59 -18.78 -23.28 11.96
CA VAL A 59 -19.93 -22.37 11.80
C VAL A 59 -19.46 -20.92 11.93
N VAL A 60 -18.75 -20.60 13.02
CA VAL A 60 -18.20 -19.24 13.23
C VAL A 60 -17.21 -18.85 12.14
N TYR A 61 -16.34 -19.78 11.71
CA TYR A 61 -15.42 -19.53 10.61
C TYR A 61 -16.15 -19.18 9.31
N LYS A 62 -17.20 -19.92 8.96
CA LYS A 62 -18.02 -19.65 7.76
C LYS A 62 -18.74 -18.32 7.85
N VAL A 63 -19.36 -18.01 8.99
CA VAL A 63 -20.04 -16.73 9.23
C VAL A 63 -19.06 -15.57 9.08
N PHE A 64 -17.88 -15.66 9.70
CA PHE A 64 -16.85 -14.62 9.58
C PHE A 64 -16.39 -14.45 8.12
N ALA A 65 -16.12 -15.54 7.41
CA ALA A 65 -15.70 -15.50 6.01
C ALA A 65 -16.80 -14.95 5.07
N GLN A 66 -18.08 -15.19 5.36
CA GLN A 66 -19.20 -14.59 4.63
C GLN A 66 -19.29 -13.10 4.90
N TYR A 67 -19.30 -12.72 6.18
CA TYR A 67 -19.35 -11.33 6.63
C TYR A 67 -18.25 -10.47 5.99
N VAL A 68 -16.99 -10.92 6.04
CA VAL A 68 -15.86 -10.16 5.48
C VAL A 68 -16.03 -9.92 3.98
N ARG A 69 -16.45 -10.95 3.22
CA ARG A 69 -16.70 -10.81 1.78
C ARG A 69 -17.85 -9.85 1.47
N GLU A 70 -18.94 -9.92 2.24
CA GLU A 70 -20.07 -9.02 2.10
C GLU A 70 -19.67 -7.57 2.39
N PHE A 71 -18.95 -7.33 3.48
CA PHE A 71 -18.42 -6.02 3.85
C PHE A 71 -17.49 -5.45 2.77
N ASP A 72 -16.52 -6.24 2.31
CA ASP A 72 -15.55 -5.82 1.29
C ASP A 72 -16.24 -5.52 -0.04
N SER A 73 -17.24 -6.32 -0.42
CA SER A 73 -18.03 -6.09 -1.63
C SER A 73 -18.83 -4.78 -1.55
N GLN A 74 -19.46 -4.50 -0.40
CA GLN A 74 -20.16 -3.23 -0.17
C GLN A 74 -19.22 -2.02 -0.23
N GLN A 75 -18.02 -2.13 0.37
CA GLN A 75 -17.03 -1.06 0.30
C GLN A 75 -16.50 -0.86 -1.12
N ALA A 76 -16.26 -1.94 -1.87
CA ALA A 76 -15.86 -1.85 -3.27
C ALA A 76 -16.91 -1.13 -4.10
N ALA A 77 -18.20 -1.46 -3.92
CA ALA A 77 -19.30 -0.78 -4.59
C ALA A 77 -19.35 0.72 -4.27
N LYS A 78 -19.20 1.10 -3.00
CA LYS A 78 -19.14 2.49 -2.56
C LYS A 78 -17.99 3.26 -3.19
N ILE A 79 -16.78 2.69 -3.18
CA ILE A 79 -15.60 3.31 -3.79
C ILE A 79 -15.79 3.46 -5.30
N ASN A 80 -16.30 2.43 -5.96
CA ASN A 80 -16.49 2.43 -7.41
C ASN A 80 -17.57 3.42 -7.87
N SER A 81 -18.49 3.82 -7.00
CA SER A 81 -19.50 4.85 -7.27
C SER A 81 -18.98 6.28 -7.23
N LEU A 82 -17.72 6.50 -6.78
CA LEU A 82 -17.15 7.86 -6.69
C LEU A 82 -16.88 8.44 -8.09
N PRO A 83 -17.16 9.74 -8.30
CA PRO A 83 -17.14 10.35 -9.64
C PRO A 83 -15.73 10.46 -10.22
N THR A 84 -14.73 10.81 -9.42
CA THR A 84 -13.37 11.16 -9.90
C THR A 84 -12.37 10.02 -9.70
N ASP A 85 -11.49 9.80 -10.68
CA ASP A 85 -10.43 8.79 -10.65
C ASP A 85 -9.47 8.96 -9.45
N GLU A 86 -9.10 10.19 -9.11
CA GLU A 86 -8.26 10.50 -7.95
C GLU A 86 -8.94 10.16 -6.62
N MET A 87 -10.23 10.54 -6.47
CA MET A 87 -11.03 10.21 -5.28
C MET A 87 -11.20 8.69 -5.13
N ARG A 88 -11.30 7.95 -6.24
CA ARG A 88 -11.36 6.47 -6.22
C ARG A 88 -10.05 5.87 -5.72
N LEU A 89 -8.90 6.39 -6.15
CA LEU A 89 -7.59 5.80 -5.87
C LEU A 89 -6.99 6.26 -4.55
N VAL A 90 -6.88 7.57 -4.33
CA VAL A 90 -6.19 8.15 -3.17
C VAL A 90 -7.14 8.21 -1.98
N ASP A 91 -8.27 8.89 -2.11
CA ASP A 91 -9.14 9.13 -0.95
C ASP A 91 -9.99 7.93 -0.57
N GLY A 92 -10.45 7.16 -1.56
CA GLY A 92 -11.28 5.98 -1.38
C GLY A 92 -10.46 4.77 -0.96
N ARG A 93 -9.59 4.26 -1.85
CA ARG A 93 -8.88 3.00 -1.61
C ARG A 93 -7.80 3.09 -0.55
N ARG A 94 -6.95 4.12 -0.56
CA ARG A 94 -5.85 4.22 0.43
C ARG A 94 -6.38 4.39 1.84
N ASN A 95 -7.33 5.31 2.05
CA ASN A 95 -7.88 5.53 3.39
C ASN A 95 -8.70 4.33 3.88
N ALA A 96 -9.51 3.73 3.00
CA ALA A 96 -10.25 2.53 3.36
C ALA A 96 -9.31 1.36 3.69
N TRP A 97 -8.20 1.19 2.97
CA TRP A 97 -7.19 0.17 3.26
C TRP A 97 -6.55 0.35 4.63
N GLU A 98 -6.11 1.56 4.98
CA GLU A 98 -5.47 1.82 6.28
C GLU A 98 -6.43 1.55 7.45
N ASN A 99 -7.71 1.90 7.28
CA ASN A 99 -8.74 1.62 8.28
C ASN A 99 -9.03 0.13 8.39
N TYR A 100 -9.17 -0.54 7.25
CA TYR A 100 -9.41 -1.97 7.16
C TYR A 100 -8.27 -2.81 7.74
N ARG A 101 -7.02 -2.41 7.52
CA ARG A 101 -5.85 -3.12 8.08
C ARG A 101 -5.86 -3.08 9.61
N LYS A 102 -6.26 -1.96 10.20
CA LYS A 102 -6.39 -1.82 11.66
C LYS A 102 -7.51 -2.71 12.20
N SER A 103 -8.68 -2.71 11.57
CA SER A 103 -9.79 -3.57 11.97
C SER A 103 -9.45 -5.06 11.82
N ALA A 104 -8.79 -5.45 10.72
CA ALA A 104 -8.33 -6.81 10.49
C ALA A 104 -7.31 -7.27 11.57
N SER A 105 -6.39 -6.39 11.98
CA SER A 105 -5.45 -6.69 13.07
C SER A 105 -6.16 -6.87 14.41
N PHE A 106 -7.14 -6.02 14.72
CA PHE A 106 -7.98 -6.16 15.90
C PHE A 106 -8.76 -7.49 15.90
N LEU A 107 -9.39 -7.83 14.78
CA LEU A 107 -10.14 -9.08 14.63
C LEU A 107 -9.23 -10.31 14.72
N ASN A 108 -8.01 -10.24 14.20
CA ASN A 108 -7.03 -11.30 14.37
C ASN A 108 -6.75 -11.59 15.84
N GLN A 109 -6.72 -10.56 16.68
CA GLN A 109 -6.57 -10.71 18.12
C GLN A 109 -7.82 -11.27 18.78
N ALA A 110 -9.01 -10.84 18.37
CA ALA A 110 -10.28 -11.37 18.88
C ALA A 110 -10.46 -12.87 18.53
N PHE A 111 -9.99 -13.29 17.36
CA PHE A 111 -10.06 -14.67 16.88
C PHE A 111 -8.81 -15.51 17.24
N ARG A 112 -7.96 -15.02 18.14
CA ARG A 112 -6.67 -15.66 18.49
C ARG A 112 -6.81 -17.15 18.85
N VAL A 113 -7.81 -17.52 19.65
CA VAL A 113 -8.04 -18.94 20.04
C VAL A 113 -8.29 -19.81 18.82
N MET A 114 -9.13 -19.33 17.89
CA MET A 114 -9.44 -20.04 16.65
C MET A 114 -8.17 -20.17 15.79
N ASN A 115 -7.44 -19.08 15.60
CA ASN A 115 -6.22 -19.04 14.77
C ASN A 115 -5.10 -19.93 15.33
N GLN A 116 -4.93 -19.99 16.66
CA GLN A 116 -3.84 -20.74 17.28
C GLN A 116 -4.14 -22.22 17.46
N HIS A 117 -5.42 -22.60 17.62
CA HIS A 117 -5.77 -23.97 17.98
C HIS A 117 -6.71 -24.66 17.01
N TRP A 118 -7.75 -23.97 16.54
CA TRP A 118 -8.76 -24.60 15.69
C TRP A 118 -8.27 -24.70 14.23
N VAL A 119 -7.80 -23.60 13.65
CA VAL A 119 -7.33 -23.53 12.25
C VAL A 119 -6.20 -24.53 11.95
N PRO A 120 -5.12 -24.62 12.76
CA PRO A 120 -4.04 -25.57 12.47
C PRO A 120 -4.51 -27.02 12.55
N ARG A 121 -5.34 -27.36 13.54
CA ARG A 121 -5.92 -28.71 13.69
C ARG A 121 -6.80 -29.08 12.50
N CYS A 122 -7.58 -28.13 11.96
CA CYS A 122 -8.38 -28.36 10.78
C CYS A 122 -7.50 -28.62 9.55
N ASN A 123 -6.44 -27.82 9.38
CA ASN A 123 -5.48 -28.02 8.29
C ASN A 123 -4.76 -29.37 8.39
N ASP A 124 -4.38 -29.80 9.60
CA ASP A 124 -3.76 -31.10 9.79
C ASP A 124 -4.74 -32.25 9.51
N ALA A 125 -6.00 -32.15 9.97
CA ALA A 125 -7.03 -33.12 9.63
C ALA A 125 -7.30 -33.22 8.12
N MET A 126 -7.24 -32.10 7.39
CA MET A 126 -7.36 -32.08 5.93
C MET A 126 -6.14 -32.73 5.25
N LYS A 127 -4.93 -32.45 5.72
CA LYS A 127 -3.69 -33.09 5.22
C LYS A 127 -3.70 -34.60 5.44
N GLU A 128 -4.21 -35.08 6.57
CA GLU A 128 -4.31 -36.52 6.82
C GLU A 128 -5.32 -37.19 5.87
N LYS A 129 -6.47 -36.55 5.59
CA LYS A 129 -7.42 -37.03 4.58
C LYS A 129 -6.82 -37.06 3.17
N ALA A 130 -6.01 -36.05 2.84
CA ALA A 130 -5.27 -35.99 1.58
C ALA A 130 -4.30 -37.17 1.42
N LYS A 131 -3.52 -37.48 2.46
CA LYS A 131 -2.60 -38.63 2.47
C LYS A 131 -3.31 -39.97 2.30
N GLN A 132 -4.55 -40.08 2.77
CA GLN A 132 -5.37 -41.29 2.64
C GLN A 132 -5.97 -41.49 1.24
N GLY A 133 -5.60 -40.67 0.25
CA GLY A 133 -6.09 -40.79 -1.13
C GLY A 133 -7.57 -40.45 -1.29
N GLN A 134 -8.18 -39.86 -0.26
CA GLN A 134 -9.58 -39.46 -0.21
C GLN A 134 -9.72 -37.97 -0.61
N GLU A 135 -9.03 -37.57 -1.68
CA GLU A 135 -8.88 -36.18 -2.10
C GLU A 135 -9.62 -35.93 -3.43
N SER A 136 -10.72 -35.17 -3.36
CA SER A 136 -11.34 -34.57 -4.55
C SER A 136 -10.54 -33.30 -4.94
N PRO A 137 -10.19 -33.11 -6.23
CA PRO A 137 -9.31 -32.02 -6.68
C PRO A 137 -9.86 -30.61 -6.40
N GLU A 138 -11.15 -30.47 -6.11
CA GLU A 138 -11.82 -29.20 -5.85
C GLU A 138 -11.75 -28.77 -4.36
N GLN A 139 -11.24 -29.63 -3.48
CA GLN A 139 -11.35 -29.49 -2.02
C GLN A 139 -10.03 -29.18 -1.32
N LYS A 140 -9.06 -28.60 -2.03
CA LYS A 140 -7.80 -28.11 -1.46
C LYS A 140 -7.96 -26.72 -0.82
N LYS A 141 -9.02 -26.52 -0.03
CA LYS A 141 -9.24 -25.27 0.72
C LYS A 141 -8.53 -25.38 2.07
N THR A 142 -7.35 -24.76 2.15
CA THR A 142 -6.64 -24.54 3.41
C THR A 142 -7.42 -23.54 4.26
N TYR A 143 -7.65 -23.84 5.53
CA TYR A 143 -8.19 -22.87 6.48
C TYR A 143 -7.15 -21.79 6.73
N LEU A 144 -7.57 -20.54 6.61
CA LEU A 144 -6.76 -19.34 6.76
C LEU A 144 -6.97 -18.77 8.17
N ASP A 145 -5.99 -18.04 8.69
CA ASP A 145 -6.23 -17.25 9.91
C ASP A 145 -7.13 -16.04 9.61
N ALA A 146 -7.69 -15.43 10.66
CA ALA A 146 -8.61 -14.32 10.52
C ALA A 146 -8.02 -13.11 9.77
N TYR A 147 -6.76 -12.77 10.01
CA TYR A 147 -6.10 -11.67 9.30
C TYR A 147 -5.97 -11.99 7.80
N THR A 148 -5.48 -13.17 7.47
CA THR A 148 -5.26 -13.64 6.11
C THR A 148 -6.59 -13.70 5.37
N MET A 149 -7.67 -14.16 5.99
CA MET A 149 -9.02 -14.11 5.40
C MET A 149 -9.41 -12.69 4.98
N CYS A 150 -9.21 -11.71 5.85
CA CYS A 150 -9.46 -10.30 5.53
C CYS A 150 -8.58 -9.82 4.37
N MET A 151 -7.28 -10.11 4.40
CA MET A 151 -6.36 -9.68 3.34
C MET A 151 -6.70 -10.32 1.98
N THR A 152 -7.06 -11.62 1.97
CA THR A 152 -7.42 -12.33 0.73
C THR A 152 -8.74 -11.83 0.16
N ALA A 153 -9.75 -11.60 1.02
CA ALA A 153 -11.04 -11.08 0.59
C ALA A 153 -10.90 -9.66 0.03
N TRP A 154 -10.16 -8.79 0.73
CA TRP A 154 -9.86 -7.44 0.24
C TRP A 154 -9.16 -7.48 -1.11
N LYS A 155 -8.14 -8.32 -1.27
CA LYS A 155 -7.41 -8.47 -2.54
C LYS A 155 -8.36 -8.84 -3.69
N GLU A 156 -9.21 -9.84 -3.48
CA GLU A 156 -10.15 -10.32 -4.49
C GLU A 156 -11.16 -9.24 -4.90
N GLU A 157 -11.86 -8.63 -3.92
CA GLU A 157 -12.91 -7.65 -4.19
C GLU A 157 -12.35 -6.32 -4.71
N MET A 158 -11.30 -5.80 -4.07
CA MET A 158 -10.79 -4.47 -4.39
C MET A 158 -9.86 -4.47 -5.59
N PHE A 159 -9.07 -5.53 -5.82
CA PHE A 159 -8.07 -5.54 -6.89
C PHE A 159 -8.39 -6.49 -8.03
N GLU A 160 -8.79 -7.74 -7.77
CA GLU A 160 -8.98 -8.70 -8.86
C GLU A 160 -10.22 -8.37 -9.68
N LYS A 161 -11.37 -8.15 -9.02
CA LYS A 161 -12.61 -7.75 -9.71
C LYS A 161 -12.53 -6.37 -10.35
N THR A 162 -11.70 -5.49 -9.81
CA THR A 162 -11.63 -4.07 -10.21
C THR A 162 -10.33 -3.71 -10.94
N LYS A 163 -9.56 -4.71 -11.38
CA LYS A 163 -8.21 -4.53 -11.96
C LYS A 163 -8.17 -3.53 -13.11
N ASN A 164 -9.12 -3.65 -14.03
CA ASN A 164 -9.17 -2.83 -15.23
C ASN A 164 -9.42 -1.34 -14.90
N LEU A 165 -10.29 -1.08 -13.93
CA LEU A 165 -10.59 0.29 -13.47
C LEU A 165 -9.36 0.94 -12.80
N ILE A 166 -8.68 0.22 -11.90
CA ILE A 166 -7.47 0.73 -11.24
C ILE A 166 -6.36 1.00 -12.25
N SER A 167 -6.12 0.05 -13.16
CA SER A 167 -5.08 0.18 -14.17
C SER A 167 -5.34 1.39 -15.08
N ASN A 168 -6.59 1.60 -15.49
CA ASN A 168 -6.96 2.72 -16.34
C ASN A 168 -6.83 4.06 -15.60
N SER A 169 -7.36 4.16 -14.38
CA SER A 169 -7.27 5.39 -13.58
C SER A 169 -5.83 5.75 -13.22
N ALA A 170 -4.99 4.77 -12.84
CA ALA A 170 -3.58 5.01 -12.57
C ALA A 170 -2.84 5.52 -13.80
N ARG A 171 -3.14 4.96 -14.99
CA ARG A 171 -2.54 5.41 -16.25
C ARG A 171 -2.93 6.85 -16.60
N VAL A 172 -4.17 7.25 -16.31
CA VAL A 172 -4.65 8.62 -16.55
C VAL A 172 -3.99 9.60 -15.58
N SER A 173 -3.95 9.30 -14.28
CA SER A 173 -3.31 10.17 -13.28
C SER A 173 -1.81 10.33 -13.56
N MET A 174 -1.09 9.24 -13.83
CA MET A 174 0.34 9.31 -14.16
C MET A 174 0.60 10.11 -15.45
N LYS A 175 -0.29 9.98 -16.45
CA LYS A 175 -0.16 10.74 -17.69
C LYS A 175 -0.37 12.24 -17.44
N ALA A 176 -1.38 12.61 -16.65
CA ALA A 176 -1.66 14.00 -16.32
C ALA A 176 -0.52 14.67 -15.54
N GLU A 177 0.05 13.99 -14.55
CA GLU A 177 1.20 14.49 -13.78
C GLU A 177 2.42 14.71 -14.67
N VAL A 178 2.70 13.78 -15.59
CA VAL A 178 3.82 13.90 -16.53
C VAL A 178 3.59 15.04 -17.52
N GLU A 179 2.40 15.18 -18.09
CA GLU A 179 2.06 16.28 -19.00
C GLU A 179 2.20 17.64 -18.30
N GLN A 180 1.70 17.76 -17.06
CA GLN A 180 1.80 18.99 -16.28
C GLN A 180 3.26 19.36 -15.95
N ALA A 181 4.07 18.39 -15.53
CA ALA A 181 5.49 18.61 -15.23
C ALA A 181 6.29 19.01 -16.48
N ILE A 182 5.99 18.42 -17.64
CA ILE A 182 6.61 18.79 -18.91
C ILE A 182 6.22 20.24 -19.27
N THR A 183 4.95 20.61 -19.18
CA THR A 183 4.48 21.96 -19.49
C THR A 183 5.06 23.02 -18.56
N GLU A 184 5.19 22.75 -17.25
CA GLU A 184 5.85 23.66 -16.31
C GLU A 184 7.33 23.86 -16.64
N HIS A 185 8.05 22.78 -16.94
CA HIS A 185 9.45 22.87 -17.33
C HIS A 185 9.65 23.61 -18.66
N LEU A 186 8.76 23.43 -19.64
CA LEU A 186 8.80 24.15 -20.91
C LEU A 186 8.51 25.65 -20.72
N ASN A 187 7.53 26.00 -19.88
CA ASN A 187 7.19 27.39 -19.56
C ASN A 187 8.31 28.09 -18.78
N ALA A 188 8.96 27.40 -17.84
CA ALA A 188 10.10 27.92 -17.09
C ALA A 188 11.32 28.22 -17.99
N LEU A 189 11.42 27.55 -19.13
CA LEU A 189 12.47 27.76 -20.13
C LEU A 189 12.12 28.86 -21.17
N GLN A 190 10.98 29.55 -21.03
CA GLN A 190 10.48 30.58 -21.97
C GLN A 190 10.49 30.17 -23.45
N ILE A 191 10.23 28.90 -23.76
CA ILE A 191 10.20 28.43 -25.15
C ILE A 191 8.81 28.71 -25.73
N SER A 192 8.63 29.82 -26.45
CA SER A 192 7.36 30.13 -27.14
C SER A 192 7.39 29.74 -28.62
N GLY A 193 6.36 29.03 -29.08
CA GLY A 193 5.87 29.05 -30.46
C GLY A 193 6.77 28.39 -31.52
N ALA A 194 6.33 27.21 -31.99
CA ALA A 194 6.89 26.38 -33.08
C ALA A 194 7.94 25.30 -32.73
N GLN A 195 8.48 25.28 -31.51
CA GLN A 195 9.44 24.24 -31.08
C GLN A 195 8.84 23.12 -30.19
N GLU A 196 7.62 23.29 -29.67
CA GLU A 196 6.95 22.31 -28.79
C GLU A 196 6.67 20.97 -29.47
N LEU A 197 6.18 20.97 -30.72
CA LEU A 197 5.84 19.75 -31.45
C LEU A 197 7.06 18.89 -31.81
N ALA A 198 8.25 19.49 -31.92
CA ALA A 198 9.48 18.76 -32.22
C ALA A 198 10.05 18.06 -30.96
N VAL A 199 9.93 18.69 -29.79
CA VAL A 199 10.38 18.12 -28.52
C VAL A 199 9.42 17.03 -28.04
N VAL A 200 8.10 17.30 -28.07
CA VAL A 200 7.07 16.30 -27.75
C VAL A 200 7.07 15.16 -28.78
N GLY A 201 7.26 15.49 -30.07
CA GLY A 201 7.39 14.51 -31.15
C GLY A 201 8.63 13.62 -31.00
N ALA A 202 9.79 14.16 -30.60
CA ALA A 202 10.99 13.36 -30.34
C ALA A 202 10.85 12.48 -29.09
N MET A 203 10.10 12.93 -28.08
CA MET A 203 9.84 12.17 -26.85
C MET A 203 8.83 11.03 -27.06
N LEU A 204 7.89 11.17 -28.01
CA LEU A 204 6.89 10.15 -28.37
C LEU A 204 7.32 9.23 -29.53
N CYS A 205 8.20 9.67 -30.43
CA CYS A 205 8.68 8.88 -31.58
C CYS A 205 10.03 8.17 -31.36
N ALA A 206 10.50 8.05 -30.12
CA ALA A 206 11.61 7.13 -29.84
C ALA A 206 11.14 5.69 -30.15
N PRO A 207 11.71 5.00 -31.15
CA PRO A 207 11.31 3.64 -31.49
C PRO A 207 11.60 2.73 -30.29
N SER A 208 10.71 1.74 -30.10
CA SER A 208 10.62 0.77 -28.99
C SER A 208 11.85 -0.13 -28.75
N GLY A 209 13.08 0.35 -28.97
CA GLY A 209 14.31 -0.33 -28.61
C GLY A 209 14.76 0.08 -27.21
N ARG A 210 14.44 -0.76 -26.22
CA ARG A 210 15.07 -0.85 -24.88
C ARG A 210 15.72 0.46 -24.40
N VAL A 211 14.91 1.38 -23.92
CA VAL A 211 15.35 2.26 -22.85
C VAL A 211 14.82 1.62 -21.57
N ASP A 212 15.61 0.74 -20.97
CA ASP A 212 15.42 0.36 -19.58
C ASP A 212 15.76 1.60 -18.74
N VAL A 213 14.85 2.59 -18.71
CA VAL A 213 14.79 3.52 -17.61
C VAL A 213 14.37 2.67 -16.44
N ALA A 214 15.34 2.24 -15.63
CA ALA A 214 15.07 1.61 -14.37
C ALA A 214 14.21 2.59 -13.54
N PHE A 215 12.90 2.37 -13.60
CA PHE A 215 11.91 3.01 -12.75
C PHE A 215 12.15 2.43 -11.36
N VAL A 216 13.14 2.97 -10.63
CA VAL A 216 13.40 2.59 -9.23
C VAL A 216 12.33 3.26 -8.38
N GLY A 217 11.09 2.79 -8.53
CA GLY A 217 10.00 3.04 -7.62
C GLY A 217 10.06 1.99 -6.51
N SER A 218 10.90 2.23 -5.51
CA SER A 218 10.87 1.44 -4.28
C SER A 218 10.27 2.27 -3.16
N LYS A 219 8.95 2.12 -2.97
CA LYS A 219 8.26 2.55 -1.75
C LYS A 219 8.50 1.47 -0.71
N MET A 220 9.25 1.77 0.34
CA MET A 220 9.41 0.86 1.49
C MET A 220 9.26 1.66 2.76
N GLY A 221 8.35 1.22 3.63
CA GLY A 221 8.05 1.90 4.88
C GLY A 221 7.83 0.94 6.04
N ASP A 222 8.48 1.30 7.16
CA ASP A 222 7.96 1.50 8.52
C ASP A 222 7.93 0.22 9.40
N ARG A 223 8.65 0.07 10.53
CA ARG A 223 9.00 0.99 11.64
C ARG A 223 10.42 0.69 12.19
N SER A 224 11.03 1.67 12.87
CA SER A 224 12.49 1.86 13.12
C SER A 224 13.30 2.30 11.89
N GLU A 225 12.73 2.11 10.70
CA GLU A 225 13.18 2.67 9.43
C GLU A 225 12.81 4.14 9.21
N ASN A 226 12.09 4.84 10.10
CA ASN A 226 11.58 6.17 9.77
C ASN A 226 12.67 7.25 9.62
N GLU A 227 13.77 7.17 10.37
CA GLU A 227 14.93 8.04 10.14
C GLU A 227 15.69 7.64 8.86
N LEU A 228 15.80 6.34 8.58
CA LEU A 228 16.44 5.83 7.36
C LEU A 228 15.60 6.14 6.12
N GLY A 229 14.28 6.01 6.21
CA GLY A 229 13.30 6.25 5.17
C GLY A 229 13.25 7.73 4.81
N GLN A 230 13.35 8.63 5.79
CA GLN A 230 13.46 10.06 5.50
C GLN A 230 14.79 10.42 4.81
N LYS A 231 15.89 9.73 5.14
CA LYS A 231 17.19 9.88 4.45
C LYS A 231 17.14 9.31 3.03
N PHE A 232 16.53 8.15 2.86
CA PHE A 232 16.32 7.54 1.55
C PHE A 232 15.43 8.41 0.67
N ASP A 233 14.28 8.88 1.16
CA ASP A 233 13.35 9.73 0.41
C ASP A 233 14.02 11.05 -0.04
N ARG A 234 14.87 11.63 0.82
CA ARG A 234 15.67 12.82 0.49
C ARG A 234 16.76 12.53 -0.55
N CYS A 235 17.49 11.44 -0.40
CA CYS A 235 18.48 11.00 -1.37
C CYS A 235 17.83 10.71 -2.73
N PHE A 236 16.66 10.09 -2.73
CA PHE A 236 15.89 9.80 -3.94
C PHE A 236 15.43 11.10 -4.60
N ALA A 237 14.88 12.05 -3.85
CA ALA A 237 14.48 13.35 -4.38
C ALA A 237 15.66 14.13 -4.99
N ASP A 238 16.80 14.18 -4.30
CA ASP A 238 18.00 14.87 -4.80
C ASP A 238 18.63 14.17 -6.01
N SER A 239 18.62 12.83 -6.03
CA SER A 239 19.06 12.04 -7.17
C SER A 239 18.16 12.26 -8.38
N LEU A 240 16.84 12.31 -8.17
CA LEU A 240 15.87 12.51 -9.23
C LEU A 240 16.02 13.90 -9.86
N LEU A 241 16.28 14.94 -9.06
CA LEU A 241 16.60 16.29 -9.55
C LEU A 241 17.93 16.35 -10.33
N LYS A 242 18.94 15.58 -9.92
CA LYS A 242 20.24 15.52 -10.63
C LYS A 242 20.16 14.73 -11.94
N ILE A 243 19.36 13.67 -11.96
CA ILE A 243 19.10 12.87 -13.15
C ILE A 243 18.28 13.69 -14.16
N SER A 244 17.23 14.39 -13.71
CA SER A 244 16.44 15.25 -14.58
C SER A 244 17.24 16.42 -15.13
N GLY A 245 18.12 17.04 -14.32
CA GLY A 245 19.06 18.07 -14.78
C GLY A 245 20.06 17.54 -15.80
N GLY A 246 20.66 16.37 -15.58
CA GLY A 246 21.59 15.72 -16.52
C GLY A 246 20.91 15.32 -17.83
N LEU A 247 19.66 14.87 -17.76
CA LEU A 247 18.85 14.54 -18.92
C LEU A 247 18.50 15.80 -19.72
N ALA A 248 18.07 16.88 -19.08
CA ALA A 248 17.74 18.14 -19.74
C ALA A 248 18.96 18.74 -20.46
N ILE A 249 20.12 18.78 -19.80
CA ILE A 249 21.38 19.23 -20.41
C ILE A 249 21.79 18.30 -21.56
N GLY A 250 21.62 16.99 -21.40
CA GLY A 250 21.91 16.00 -22.44
C GLY A 250 21.01 16.13 -23.68
N ILE A 251 19.74 16.48 -23.50
CA ILE A 251 18.78 16.75 -24.58
C ILE A 251 19.17 18.04 -25.32
N ILE A 252 19.47 19.12 -24.59
CA ILE A 252 19.88 20.40 -25.19
C ILE A 252 21.20 20.20 -25.98
N ALA A 253 22.17 19.49 -25.40
CA ALA A 253 23.43 19.18 -26.07
C ALA A 253 23.24 18.28 -27.31
N SER A 254 22.32 17.31 -27.24
CA SER A 254 21.96 16.44 -28.37
C SER A 254 21.47 17.22 -29.58
N VAL A 255 20.59 18.20 -29.34
CA VAL A 255 20.00 19.02 -30.39
C VAL A 255 20.96 20.10 -30.89
N ALA A 256 21.69 20.76 -29.98
CA ALA A 256 22.54 21.90 -30.33
C ALA A 256 23.90 21.52 -30.94
N LEU A 257 24.55 20.46 -30.48
CA LEU A 257 25.93 20.14 -30.85
C LEU A 257 26.08 18.84 -31.64
N PHE A 258 25.15 17.89 -31.47
CA PHE A 258 25.29 16.53 -32.01
C PHE A 258 24.24 16.15 -33.07
N LYS A 259 23.51 17.12 -33.62
CA LYS A 259 22.52 16.92 -34.70
C LYS A 259 21.54 15.75 -34.40
N GLY A 260 21.07 15.63 -33.15
CA GLY A 260 20.09 14.62 -32.75
C GLY A 260 20.66 13.24 -32.42
N ARG A 261 21.99 13.10 -32.22
CA ARG A 261 22.57 11.83 -31.73
C ARG A 261 22.20 11.63 -30.25
N THR A 262 21.76 10.43 -29.87
CA THR A 262 21.29 10.11 -28.50
C THR A 262 22.42 9.89 -27.48
N SER A 263 23.67 9.82 -27.93
CA SER A 263 24.86 9.66 -27.09
C SER A 263 24.99 10.70 -25.95
N PRO A 264 24.83 12.02 -26.17
CA PRO A 264 24.84 13.03 -25.10
C PRO A 264 23.71 12.89 -24.09
N ILE A 265 22.56 12.30 -24.45
CA ILE A 265 21.46 12.05 -23.53
C ILE A 265 21.86 10.97 -22.53
N TRP A 266 22.41 9.85 -23.03
CA TRP A 266 22.91 8.76 -22.19
C TRP A 266 24.07 9.19 -21.30
N LEU A 267 25.00 10.01 -21.83
CA LEU A 267 26.11 10.55 -21.07
C LEU A 267 25.61 11.50 -19.97
N GLY A 268 24.69 12.42 -20.29
CA GLY A 268 24.11 13.36 -19.33
C GLY A 268 23.35 12.66 -18.19
N THR A 269 22.54 11.65 -18.54
CA THR A 269 21.83 10.82 -17.55
C THR A 269 22.81 10.01 -16.69
N GLY A 270 23.85 9.41 -17.29
CA GLY A 270 24.87 8.66 -16.57
C GLY A 270 25.64 9.52 -15.56
N VAL A 271 25.97 10.76 -15.92
CA VAL A 271 26.61 11.73 -15.01
C VAL A 271 25.66 12.12 -13.87
N GLY A 272 24.38 12.36 -14.16
CA GLY A 272 23.37 12.67 -13.14
C GLY A 272 23.16 11.54 -12.14
N ILE A 273 23.11 10.29 -12.61
CA ILE A 273 23.03 9.09 -11.76
C ILE A 273 24.29 8.96 -10.89
N GLY A 274 25.48 9.12 -11.48
CA GLY A 274 26.74 9.01 -10.75
C GLY A 274 26.88 10.04 -9.63
N MET A 275 26.49 11.29 -9.89
CA MET A 275 26.50 12.35 -8.86
C MET A 275 25.45 12.12 -7.77
N GLY A 276 24.23 11.69 -8.13
CA GLY A 276 23.19 11.34 -7.15
C GLY A 276 23.60 10.17 -6.25
N TRP A 277 24.19 9.13 -6.83
CA TRP A 277 24.66 7.95 -6.09
C TRP A 277 25.81 8.30 -5.12
N SER A 278 26.77 9.12 -5.54
CA SER A 278 27.88 9.54 -4.69
C SER A 278 27.39 10.36 -3.48
N ASN A 279 26.46 11.27 -3.70
CA ASN A 279 25.86 12.07 -2.63
C ASN A 279 25.04 11.20 -1.67
N CYS A 280 24.21 10.31 -2.21
CA CYS A 280 23.41 9.39 -1.41
C CYS A 280 24.27 8.46 -0.55
N ARG A 281 25.33 7.90 -1.14
CA ARG A 281 26.27 7.02 -0.42
C ARG A 281 26.97 7.77 0.72
N HIS A 282 27.34 9.02 0.50
CA HIS A 282 27.97 9.85 1.53
C HIS A 282 27.03 10.17 2.69
N ASP A 283 25.76 10.48 2.39
CA ASP A 283 24.73 10.77 3.40
C ASP A 283 24.33 9.52 4.21
N LEU A 284 24.35 8.35 3.57
CA LEU A 284 24.07 7.07 4.24
C LEU A 284 25.23 6.59 5.12
N GLN A 285 26.48 6.92 4.77
CA GLN A 285 27.67 6.52 5.54
C GLN A 285 27.92 7.38 6.79
N ASN A 286 27.32 8.57 6.86
CA ASN A 286 27.50 9.51 7.98
C ASN A 286 26.21 9.60 8.82
N PRO A 287 26.02 8.70 9.81
CA PRO A 287 24.79 8.67 10.61
C PRO A 287 24.53 9.94 11.44
N PHE A 288 25.56 10.77 11.68
CA PHE A 288 25.51 11.97 12.51
C PHE A 288 25.45 13.31 11.74
N LEU A 289 25.30 13.30 10.41
CA LEU A 289 25.09 14.54 9.65
C LEU A 289 23.66 15.05 9.87
N LEU A 290 23.50 15.89 10.90
CA LEU A 290 22.27 16.61 11.23
C LEU A 290 21.96 17.62 10.13
N HIS A 291 21.05 17.26 9.22
CA HIS A 291 20.57 18.18 8.19
C HIS A 291 19.46 19.05 8.77
N GLY A 292 19.81 20.27 9.15
CA GLY A 292 18.86 21.22 9.74
C GLY A 292 17.68 21.52 8.81
N LYS A 293 16.47 21.55 9.37
CA LYS A 293 15.26 21.95 8.68
C LYS A 293 15.22 23.48 8.66
N LYS A 294 15.16 24.09 7.47
CA LYS A 294 14.96 25.54 7.34
C LYS A 294 13.52 25.84 7.70
N VAL A 295 13.30 26.47 8.85
CA VAL A 295 11.97 26.92 9.28
C VAL A 295 11.89 28.42 9.01
N PRO A 296 10.84 28.91 8.33
CA PRO A 296 10.66 30.36 8.20
C PRO A 296 10.42 30.94 9.59
N VAL A 297 11.25 31.92 9.98
CA VAL A 297 10.94 32.75 11.15
C VAL A 297 9.77 33.63 10.75
N SER A 298 8.70 33.62 11.56
CA SER A 298 7.47 34.36 11.31
C SER A 298 7.75 35.75 10.76
N ALA A 299 7.10 36.03 9.62
CA ALA A 299 7.24 37.27 8.89
C ALA A 299 6.86 38.45 9.78
N ASP A 300 7.76 39.42 9.87
CA ASP A 300 7.36 40.81 9.89
C ASP A 300 8.33 41.64 9.05
N THR A 301 7.74 42.29 8.03
CA THR A 301 8.29 43.38 7.20
C THR A 301 9.36 43.05 6.15
N GLY A 302 8.90 42.81 4.92
CA GLY A 302 9.42 43.48 3.71
C GLY A 302 10.86 43.25 3.22
N ALA A 303 11.66 42.38 3.82
CA ALA A 303 13.01 42.05 3.33
C ALA A 303 13.28 40.54 3.42
N LYS A 304 14.18 40.05 2.54
CA LYS A 304 14.52 38.62 2.28
C LYS A 304 14.31 37.71 3.51
N PRO A 305 13.58 36.57 3.38
CA PRO A 305 13.26 35.73 4.51
C PRO A 305 14.53 35.17 5.16
N ALA A 306 14.77 35.58 6.41
CA ALA A 306 15.82 35.00 7.24
C ALA A 306 15.41 33.58 7.65
N TYR A 307 16.25 32.61 7.29
CA TYR A 307 16.06 31.20 7.65
C TYR A 307 16.90 30.89 8.89
N ASN A 308 16.26 30.31 9.92
CA ASN A 308 17.00 29.70 11.02
C ASN A 308 17.17 28.21 10.74
N ILE A 309 18.40 27.72 10.94
CA ILE A 309 18.73 26.30 10.85
C ILE A 309 18.45 25.70 12.22
N VAL A 310 17.29 25.06 12.39
CA VAL A 310 17.00 24.31 13.60
C VAL A 310 17.63 22.94 13.47
N VAL A 311 18.60 22.66 14.35
CA VAL A 311 19.25 21.35 14.47
C VAL A 311 18.39 20.51 15.42
N GLU A 312 17.74 19.47 14.90
CA GLU A 312 16.99 18.54 15.74
C GLU A 312 17.96 17.58 16.42
N GLN A 313 18.24 17.78 17.71
CA GLN A 313 19.07 16.87 18.49
C GLN A 313 18.29 15.58 18.77
N ALA A 314 18.86 14.44 18.36
CA ALA A 314 18.37 13.13 18.74
C ALA A 314 18.39 12.99 20.28
N ALA A 315 17.25 12.61 20.87
CA ALA A 315 17.12 12.40 22.30
C ALA A 315 18.12 11.32 22.79
N PRO A 316 18.71 11.48 23.99
CA PRO A 316 19.64 10.48 24.51
C PRO A 316 18.93 9.16 24.80
N SER A 317 19.49 8.07 24.24
CA SER A 317 19.12 6.69 24.52
C SER A 317 19.12 6.41 26.03
N LYS A 318 18.01 5.86 26.54
CA LYS A 318 17.97 5.10 27.79
C LYS A 318 17.78 3.63 27.47
#